data_AF-A0A399XF06-F1
#
_entry.id   AF-A0A399XF06-F1
#
_cell.length_a   1.000
_cell.length_b   1.000
_cell.length_c   1.000
_cell.angle_alpha   90.00
_cell.angle_beta   90.00
_cell.angle_gamma   90.00
#
_symmetry.space_group_name_H-M   'P 1'
#
loop_
_entity.id
_entity.type
_entity.pdbx_description
1 polymer ?
#
loop_
_entity_poly.entity_id
_entity_poly.type
_entity_poly.pdbx_seq_one_letter_code
_entity_poly.pdbx_strand_id
1 'polypeptide(L)'
;MKTLSSKCDTAGVSHAPAAVDNDGTVEIRPGIAIDDEHLASFCERHHIRSLALFGSATGDRFSPDSDIDLLVAFEPGASPGLLSIAEMELELGAALGREVDLRTANDLSRLFRDRVVAEARTLYAA
;
A
#
# COMPACT_ATOMS: atom_id res chain seq x y z
N MET A 1 -34.37 -23.58 20.26
CA MET A 1 -33.26 -23.13 19.39
C MET A 1 -33.55 -21.70 18.98
N LYS A 2 -32.82 -20.72 19.53
CA LYS A 2 -33.00 -19.30 19.21
C LYS A 2 -32.14 -18.92 18.01
N THR A 3 -32.76 -18.20 17.10
CA THR A 3 -32.24 -17.45 15.95
C THR A 3 -31.09 -16.52 16.30
N LEU A 4 -30.22 -16.23 15.32
CA LEU A 4 -29.47 -14.99 15.03
C LEU A 4 -28.73 -15.28 13.71
N SER A 5 -29.19 -14.84 12.53
CA SER A 5 -29.03 -13.50 11.95
C SER A 5 -27.60 -12.97 12.12
N SER A 6 -26.81 -12.98 11.04
CA SER A 6 -25.66 -12.09 10.91
C SER A 6 -25.79 -11.36 9.58
N LYS A 7 -26.29 -10.13 9.67
CA LYS A 7 -26.16 -9.11 8.65
C LYS A 7 -24.68 -8.82 8.50
N CYS A 8 -24.14 -8.93 7.30
CA CYS A 8 -22.90 -8.23 7.00
C CYS A 8 -23.32 -6.80 6.64
N ASP A 9 -23.40 -5.97 7.67
CA ASP A 9 -23.73 -4.56 7.58
C ASP A 9 -22.61 -3.82 6.82
N THR A 10 -23.04 -2.93 5.92
CA THR A 10 -22.20 -1.99 5.19
C THR A 10 -21.51 -1.05 6.18
N ALA A 11 -20.20 -1.21 6.38
CA ALA A 11 -19.39 -0.27 7.13
C ALA A 11 -18.66 0.64 6.15
N GLY A 12 -19.06 1.91 6.12
CA GLY A 12 -18.39 2.95 5.34
C GLY A 12 -16.91 3.05 5.73
N VAL A 13 -16.03 2.76 4.77
CA VAL A 13 -14.59 2.92 4.93
C VAL A 13 -14.29 4.41 4.86
N SER A 14 -14.27 5.04 6.03
CA SER A 14 -13.67 6.35 6.21
C SER A 14 -12.20 6.23 5.82
N HIS A 15 -11.78 6.95 4.78
CA HIS A 15 -10.38 7.10 4.42
C HIS A 15 -9.69 7.89 5.54
N ALA A 16 -9.20 7.15 6.54
CA ALA A 16 -8.32 7.69 7.56
C ALA A 16 -6.91 7.86 6.95
N PRO A 17 -6.21 8.97 7.20
CA PRO A 17 -4.76 9.00 7.00
C PRO A 17 -4.16 7.85 7.81
N ALA A 18 -3.10 7.21 7.29
CA ALA A 18 -2.41 6.10 7.97
C ALA A 18 -2.29 6.44 9.46
N ALA A 19 -3.06 5.73 10.28
CA ALA A 19 -3.00 5.88 11.71
C ALA A 19 -1.67 5.24 12.10
N VAL A 20 -0.67 6.09 12.33
CA VAL A 20 0.53 5.69 13.06
C VAL A 20 0.05 5.27 14.45
N ASP A 21 -0.09 3.96 14.64
CA ASP A 21 -0.29 3.40 15.96
C ASP A 21 0.95 3.77 16.78
N ASN A 22 0.78 4.10 18.06
CA ASN A 22 1.86 4.58 18.95
C ASN A 22 2.95 3.51 19.25
N ASP A 23 3.02 2.46 18.44
CA ASP A 23 3.96 1.33 18.47
C ASP A 23 5.02 1.41 17.35
N GLY A 24 4.92 2.38 16.42
CA GLY A 24 5.90 2.54 15.34
C GLY A 24 5.71 1.54 14.20
N THR A 25 4.47 1.10 13.97
CA THR A 25 4.07 0.23 12.85
C THR A 25 3.10 0.96 11.92
N VAL A 26 3.25 0.72 10.62
CA VAL A 26 2.37 1.21 9.56
C VAL A 26 1.47 0.05 9.11
N GLU A 27 0.18 0.14 9.44
CA GLU A 27 -0.80 -0.82 8.95
C GLU A 27 -0.99 -0.66 7.43
N ILE A 28 -0.85 -1.76 6.68
CA ILE A 28 -1.08 -1.82 5.22
C ILE A 28 -2.47 -2.40 4.96
N ARG A 29 -2.85 -3.47 5.65
CA ARG A 29 -4.18 -4.09 5.61
C ARG A 29 -4.53 -4.61 7.01
N PRO A 30 -5.82 -4.88 7.33
CA PRO A 30 -6.17 -5.56 8.57
C PRO A 30 -5.40 -6.86 8.74
N GLY A 31 -4.50 -6.90 9.74
CA GLY A 31 -3.62 -8.04 10.01
C GLY A 31 -2.31 -8.09 9.22
N ILE A 32 -2.00 -7.08 8.42
CA ILE A 32 -0.72 -6.90 7.71
C ILE A 32 -0.20 -5.50 8.02
N ALA A 33 0.87 -5.44 8.80
CA ALA A 33 1.57 -4.21 9.15
C ALA A 33 3.07 -4.39 8.90
N ILE A 34 3.75 -3.27 8.76
CA ILE A 34 5.21 -3.20 8.64
C ILE A 34 5.75 -2.18 9.63
N ASP A 35 6.93 -2.40 10.17
CA ASP A 35 7.56 -1.42 11.06
C ASP A 35 7.85 -0.12 10.30
N ASP A 36 7.49 1.02 10.89
CA ASP A 36 7.66 2.36 10.31
C ASP A 36 9.14 2.68 10.05
N GLU A 37 10.01 2.33 10.99
CA GLU A 37 11.47 2.51 10.83
C GLU A 37 12.02 1.64 9.69
N HIS A 38 11.50 0.41 9.55
CA HIS A 38 11.88 -0.47 8.45
C HIS A 38 11.41 0.08 7.10
N LEU A 39 10.17 0.57 7.04
CA LEU A 39 9.58 1.17 5.86
C LEU A 39 10.32 2.46 5.47
N ALA A 40 10.60 3.33 6.43
CA ALA A 40 11.35 4.57 6.20
C ALA A 40 12.77 4.27 5.70
N SER A 41 13.49 3.36 6.36
CA SER A 41 14.83 2.96 5.91
C SER A 41 14.82 2.34 4.52
N PHE A 42 13.81 1.51 4.21
CA PHE A 42 13.62 0.98 2.86
C PHE A 42 13.42 2.12 1.85
N CYS A 43 12.51 3.06 2.13
CA CYS A 43 12.25 4.17 1.23
C CYS A 43 13.49 5.05 1.00
N GLU A 44 14.25 5.33 2.06
CA GLU A 44 15.51 6.08 1.96
C GLU A 44 16.57 5.36 1.11
N ARG A 45 16.79 4.06 1.35
CA ARG A 45 17.76 3.23 0.60
C ARG A 45 17.46 3.19 -0.89
N HIS A 46 16.18 3.16 -1.24
CA HIS A 46 15.72 3.06 -2.62
C HIS A 46 15.40 4.41 -3.28
N HIS A 47 15.70 5.53 -2.62
CA HIS A 47 15.39 6.89 -3.10
C HIS A 47 13.90 7.06 -3.46
N ILE A 48 13.03 6.46 -2.64
CA ILE A 48 11.58 6.56 -2.74
C ILE A 48 11.16 7.82 -2.01
N ARG A 49 10.58 8.74 -2.77
CA ARG A 49 9.99 9.99 -2.27
C ARG A 49 8.66 9.75 -1.56
N SER A 50 7.82 8.88 -2.11
CA SER A 50 6.55 8.54 -1.49
C SER A 50 6.10 7.13 -1.85
N LEU A 51 5.47 6.46 -0.89
CA LEU A 51 4.84 5.16 -1.06
C LEU A 51 3.37 5.26 -0.62
N ALA A 52 2.46 4.79 -1.47
CA ALA A 52 1.03 4.82 -1.17
C ALA A 52 0.35 3.53 -1.60
N LEU A 53 -0.52 2.97 -0.77
CA LEU A 53 -1.33 1.81 -1.12
C LEU A 53 -2.44 2.22 -2.09
N PHE A 54 -2.58 1.51 -3.20
CA PHE A 54 -3.64 1.73 -4.19
C PHE A 54 -4.26 0.40 -4.65
N GLY A 55 -5.18 0.43 -5.62
CA GLY A 55 -5.72 -0.78 -6.24
C GLY A 55 -6.99 -1.32 -5.58
N SER A 56 -7.25 -2.62 -5.76
CA SER A 56 -8.48 -3.31 -5.32
C SER A 56 -8.75 -3.21 -3.81
N ALA A 57 -7.78 -2.68 -3.06
CA ALA A 57 -7.81 -2.40 -1.63
C ALA A 57 -8.58 -1.14 -1.23
N THR A 58 -8.90 -0.22 -2.16
CA THR A 58 -9.68 0.99 -1.84
C THR A 58 -11.19 0.83 -2.09
N GLY A 59 -11.68 -0.38 -2.41
CA GLY A 59 -13.10 -0.63 -2.67
C GLY A 59 -13.66 -1.97 -2.15
N ASP A 60 -14.98 -2.16 -2.28
CA ASP A 60 -15.76 -3.25 -1.68
C ASP A 60 -15.51 -4.66 -2.26
N ARG A 61 -14.62 -4.81 -3.25
CA ARG A 61 -14.25 -6.10 -3.88
C ARG A 61 -12.87 -6.59 -3.46
N PHE A 62 -12.54 -6.34 -2.21
CA PHE A 62 -11.32 -6.81 -1.58
C PHE A 62 -11.33 -8.34 -1.43
N SER A 63 -10.42 -9.04 -2.11
CA SER A 63 -10.18 -10.45 -1.85
C SER A 63 -9.05 -10.61 -0.82
N PRO A 64 -9.21 -11.47 0.19
CA PRO A 64 -8.14 -11.77 1.15
C PRO A 64 -6.92 -12.40 0.47
N ASP A 65 -7.07 -13.00 -0.71
CA ASP A 65 -6.00 -13.66 -1.46
C ASP A 65 -5.29 -12.76 -2.48
N SER A 66 -5.77 -11.54 -2.72
CA SER A 66 -5.16 -10.62 -3.70
C SER A 66 -3.84 -10.01 -3.21
N ASP A 67 -2.98 -9.73 -4.18
CA ASP A 67 -1.68 -9.05 -4.03
C ASP A 67 -1.85 -7.61 -3.50
N ILE A 68 -0.76 -7.00 -3.05
CA ILE A 68 -0.73 -5.64 -2.50
C ILE A 68 -0.19 -4.68 -3.56
N ASP A 69 -1.06 -3.88 -4.16
CA ASP A 69 -0.67 -2.86 -5.15
C ASP A 69 -0.17 -1.59 -4.43
N LEU A 70 1.11 -1.24 -4.60
CA LEU A 70 1.72 -0.06 -3.99
C LEU A 70 2.24 0.91 -5.06
N LEU A 71 1.83 2.17 -4.92
CA LEU A 71 2.24 3.27 -5.75
C LEU A 71 3.53 3.83 -5.21
N VAL A 72 4.59 3.74 -6.00
CA VAL A 72 5.91 4.26 -5.67
C VAL A 72 6.22 5.49 -6.51
N ALA A 73 6.70 6.55 -5.85
CA ALA A 73 7.28 7.71 -6.50
C ALA A 73 8.74 7.82 -6.07
N PHE A 74 9.65 7.83 -7.03
CA PHE A 74 11.08 8.00 -6.80
C PHE A 74 11.48 9.47 -6.88
N GLU A 75 12.62 9.80 -6.27
CA GLU A 75 13.23 11.12 -6.39
C GLU A 75 13.60 11.46 -7.85
N PRO A 76 13.61 12.75 -8.24
CA PRO A 76 14.02 13.17 -9.57
C PRO A 76 15.46 12.72 -9.87
N GLY A 77 15.63 11.87 -10.88
CA GLY A 77 16.93 11.30 -11.26
C GLY A 77 17.23 9.92 -10.65
N ALA A 78 16.38 9.43 -9.74
CA ALA A 78 16.36 8.04 -9.32
C ALA A 78 15.41 7.25 -10.24
N SER A 79 15.98 6.49 -11.17
CA SER A 79 15.24 5.56 -12.01
C SER A 79 15.77 4.14 -11.73
N PRO A 80 15.16 3.40 -10.79
CA PRO A 80 15.56 2.02 -10.56
C PRO A 80 15.39 1.20 -11.83
N GLY A 81 16.32 0.25 -12.04
CA GLY A 81 16.19 -0.73 -13.12
C GLY A 81 15.09 -1.75 -12.81
N LEU A 82 14.71 -2.53 -13.83
CA LEU A 82 13.70 -3.60 -13.67
C LEU A 82 14.08 -4.60 -12.57
N LEU A 83 15.37 -4.93 -12.44
CA LEU A 83 15.87 -5.82 -11.37
C LEU A 83 15.69 -5.20 -9.98
N SER A 84 15.95 -3.89 -9.84
CA SER A 84 15.78 -3.20 -8.55
C SER A 84 14.31 -3.14 -8.14
N ILE A 85 13.39 -2.95 -9.09
CA ILE A 85 11.94 -3.05 -8.82
C ILE A 85 11.58 -4.46 -8.34
N ALA A 86 12.04 -5.50 -9.01
CA ALA A 86 11.78 -6.88 -8.59
C ALA A 86 12.38 -7.21 -7.21
N GLU A 87 13.57 -6.71 -6.91
CA GLU A 87 14.18 -6.85 -5.57
C GLU A 87 13.33 -6.16 -4.50
N MET A 88 12.85 -4.94 -4.77
CA MET A 88 11.97 -4.20 -3.87
C MET A 88 10.64 -4.91 -3.63
N GLU A 89 10.03 -5.49 -4.66
CA GLU A 89 8.81 -6.30 -4.54
C GLU A 89 9.02 -7.54 -3.68
N LEU A 90 10.14 -8.24 -3.86
CA LEU A 90 10.50 -9.41 -3.04
C LEU A 90 10.78 -9.04 -1.59
N GLU A 91 11.48 -7.93 -1.33
CA GLU A 91 11.80 -7.45 0.02
C GLU A 91 10.52 -7.05 0.77
N LEU A 92 9.69 -6.22 0.16
CA LEU A 92 8.39 -5.82 0.74
C LEU A 92 7.48 -7.03 0.88
N GLY A 93 7.47 -7.95 -0.08
CA GLY A 93 6.64 -9.13 -0.01
C GLY A 93 7.06 -10.09 1.08
N ALA A 94 8.36 -10.19 1.37
CA ALA A 94 8.88 -10.93 2.51
C ALA A 94 8.51 -10.27 3.84
N ALA A 95 8.58 -8.94 3.93
CA ALA A 95 8.22 -8.18 5.13
C ALA A 95 6.72 -8.27 5.43
N LEU A 96 5.87 -8.22 4.39
CA LEU A 96 4.41 -8.26 4.50
C LEU A 96 3.83 -9.69 4.49
N GLY A 97 4.65 -10.68 4.15
CA GLY A 97 4.25 -12.08 3.99
C GLY A 97 3.28 -12.31 2.82
N ARG A 98 3.26 -11.40 1.83
CA ARG A 98 2.31 -11.36 0.70
C ARG A 98 2.98 -10.84 -0.56
N GLU A 99 2.49 -11.22 -1.72
CA GLU A 99 2.98 -10.66 -2.99
C GLU A 99 2.62 -9.17 -3.08
N VAL A 100 3.58 -8.38 -3.57
CA VAL A 100 3.51 -6.91 -3.69
C VAL A 100 3.78 -6.54 -5.14
N ASP A 101 2.91 -5.73 -5.74
CA ASP A 101 3.10 -5.15 -7.08
C ASP A 101 3.47 -3.66 -6.93
N LEU A 102 4.67 -3.29 -7.37
CA LEU A 102 5.12 -1.89 -7.32
C LEU A 102 4.83 -1.20 -8.64
N ARG A 103 4.04 -0.13 -8.59
CA ARG A 103 3.72 0.70 -9.77
C ARG A 103 4.15 2.13 -9.60
N THR A 104 4.67 2.71 -10.68
CA THR A 104 4.94 4.14 -10.72
C THR A 104 3.69 4.90 -11.17
N ALA A 105 3.57 6.17 -10.78
CA ALA A 105 2.51 7.03 -11.30
C ALA A 105 2.52 7.18 -12.84
N ASN A 106 3.63 6.86 -13.50
CA ASN A 106 3.75 6.85 -14.97
C ASN A 106 3.19 5.58 -15.61
N ASP A 107 3.10 4.47 -14.87
CA ASP A 107 2.40 3.27 -15.32
C ASP A 107 0.88 3.46 -15.34
N LEU A 108 0.37 4.43 -14.58
CA LEU A 108 -1.04 4.78 -14.56
C LEU A 108 -1.42 5.65 -15.76
N SER A 109 -2.53 5.29 -16.40
CA SER A 109 -3.18 6.13 -17.40
C SER A 109 -3.51 7.50 -16.80
N ARG A 110 -3.29 8.59 -17.55
CA ARG A 110 -3.49 9.98 -17.09
C ARG A 110 -4.87 10.22 -16.47
N LEU A 111 -5.91 9.56 -16.99
CA LEU A 111 -7.29 9.67 -16.50
C LEU A 111 -7.49 8.98 -15.14
N PHE A 112 -6.68 7.98 -14.84
CA PHE A 112 -6.75 7.20 -13.60
C PHE A 112 -5.75 7.70 -12.56
N ARG A 113 -4.65 8.35 -12.97
CA ARG A 113 -3.64 8.90 -12.05
C ARG A 113 -4.27 9.75 -10.97
N ASP A 114 -5.06 10.76 -11.34
CA ASP A 114 -5.61 11.71 -10.37
C ASP A 114 -6.57 11.02 -9.40
N ARG A 115 -7.37 10.07 -9.90
CA ARG A 115 -8.28 9.28 -9.06
C ARG A 115 -7.52 8.33 -8.14
N VAL A 116 -6.54 7.61 -8.67
CA VAL A 116 -5.72 6.66 -7.91
C VAL A 116 -4.92 7.40 -6.84
N VAL A 117 -4.31 8.52 -7.15
CA VAL A 117 -3.58 9.34 -6.17
C VAL A 117 -4.54 9.89 -5.11
N ALA A 118 -5.77 10.26 -5.47
CA ALA A 118 -6.77 10.74 -4.52
C ALA A 118 -7.33 9.64 -3.61
N GLU A 119 -7.46 8.42 -4.11
CA GLU A 119 -7.95 7.25 -3.35
C GLU A 119 -6.83 6.51 -2.61
N ALA A 120 -5.57 6.69 -3.04
CA ALA A 120 -4.44 5.99 -2.46
C ALA A 120 -4.21 6.41 -1.01
N ARG A 121 -3.93 5.42 -0.15
CA ARG A 121 -3.55 5.68 1.24
C ARG A 121 -2.03 5.83 1.32
N THR A 122 -1.56 7.04 1.58
CA THR A 122 -0.14 7.30 1.83
C THR A 122 0.35 6.49 3.02
N LEU A 123 1.42 5.73 2.81
CA LEU A 123 2.12 4.94 3.82
C LEU A 123 3.41 5.64 4.24
N TYR A 124 4.09 6.26 3.27
CA TYR A 124 5.33 7.00 3.48
C TYR A 124 5.40 8.21 2.56
N ALA A 125 5.90 9.33 3.08
CA ALA A 125 6.22 10.53 2.32
C ALA A 125 7.39 11.27 2.98
N ALA A 126 8.43 11.55 2.20
CA ALA A 126 9.60 12.34 2.60
C ALA A 126 9.58 13.75 2.02
#